data_AF-A0A2C9WJZ4-F1
#
_entry.id   AF-A0A2C9WJZ4-F1
#
_cell.length_a   1.000
_cell.length_b   1.000
_cell.length_c   1.000
_cell.angle_alpha   90.00
_cell.angle_beta   90.00
_cell.angle_gamma   90.00
#
_symmetry.space_group_name_H-M   'P 1'
#
loop_
_entity.id
_entity.type
_entity.pdbx_description
1 polymer ?
#
loop_
_entity_poly.entity_id
_entity_poly.type
_entity_poly.pdbx_seq_one_letter_code
_entity_poly.pdbx_strand_id
1 'polypeptide(L)'
;MSFHAVSTSSAPATTLSGDLFNSLLDSSTLCCITGLLLLSLISLAFVFNLRFKSRNSHHLQRFNSLWTVRFLLVSFISLWAFNELLRLSFFRRKYLFPFISSLTLEQQASFCKIHIVFSLGFFEPGFLVTQLFLVNVSVQKKTPRGSWAFVFVFANCFPVLFLQVLFVFFSGIQLPLPEVFLRSSVVSKSDQVLLCEYPLMSSIIFGAFGIWYLLGFSVSCFKVLNLVINKGLRLRMYALAFVVLLMLPTQILFMGLSVLWGPEEFLYASIAFLVFGTTLVIAAVGEGILVIKPIVDSLAVGEDALPASVIPCEQTASKEKEQQQRPNM
;
A
#
# COMPACT_ATOMS: atom_id res chain seq x y z
N MET A 1 57.68 -32.33 -21.43
CA MET A 1 56.45 -33.14 -21.39
C MET A 1 55.38 -32.30 -20.70
N SER A 2 54.49 -31.75 -21.50
CA SER A 2 53.48 -30.78 -21.09
C SER A 2 52.21 -31.50 -20.67
N PHE A 3 51.72 -31.24 -19.46
CA PHE A 3 50.38 -31.64 -19.04
C PHE A 3 49.39 -30.55 -19.44
N HIS A 4 48.61 -30.82 -20.49
CA HIS A 4 47.39 -30.09 -20.77
C HIS A 4 46.32 -30.48 -19.73
N ALA A 5 45.95 -29.55 -18.87
CA ALA A 5 44.71 -29.65 -18.12
C ALA A 5 43.56 -29.22 -19.04
N VAL A 6 42.64 -30.16 -19.25
CA VAL A 6 41.41 -30.00 -20.02
C VAL A 6 40.48 -29.02 -19.31
N SER A 7 40.23 -27.87 -19.93
CA SER A 7 39.12 -26.98 -19.56
C SER A 7 37.81 -27.69 -19.89
N THR A 8 37.12 -28.20 -18.88
CA THR A 8 35.72 -28.62 -18.99
C THR A 8 34.84 -27.38 -18.89
N SER A 9 34.50 -26.83 -20.05
CA SER A 9 33.39 -25.88 -20.21
C SER A 9 32.08 -26.64 -20.01
N SER A 10 31.34 -26.31 -18.95
CA SER A 10 29.98 -26.80 -18.73
C SER A 10 28.99 -25.64 -18.59
N ALA A 11 28.02 -25.63 -19.51
CA ALA A 11 26.66 -25.05 -19.47
C ALA A 11 26.44 -23.55 -19.85
N PRO A 12 25.94 -23.31 -21.09
CA PRO A 12 25.29 -22.05 -21.50
C PRO A 12 23.74 -22.08 -21.46
N ALA A 13 23.11 -23.20 -21.04
CA ALA A 13 21.65 -23.36 -21.11
C ALA A 13 20.87 -22.83 -19.89
N THR A 14 21.48 -22.80 -18.71
CA THR A 14 20.87 -22.32 -17.45
C THR A 14 20.86 -20.80 -17.31
N THR A 15 21.76 -20.10 -18.00
CA THR A 15 21.87 -18.64 -17.97
C THR A 15 20.76 -17.96 -18.79
N LEU A 16 20.43 -18.49 -19.98
CA LEU A 16 19.42 -17.91 -20.86
C LEU A 16 17.99 -17.95 -20.25
N SER A 17 17.63 -19.04 -19.58
CA SER A 17 16.34 -19.15 -18.88
C SER A 17 16.25 -18.20 -17.68
N GLY A 18 17.38 -17.94 -17.04
CA GLY A 18 17.48 -17.05 -15.90
C GLY A 18 17.33 -15.58 -16.23
N ASP A 19 18.02 -15.13 -17.27
CA ASP A 19 17.97 -13.75 -17.73
C ASP A 19 16.57 -13.39 -18.25
N LEU A 20 15.90 -14.32 -18.95
CA LEU A 20 14.52 -14.15 -19.39
C LEU A 20 13.57 -14.02 -18.19
N PHE A 21 13.73 -14.85 -17.16
CA PHE A 21 12.89 -14.81 -15.97
C PHE A 21 13.02 -13.48 -15.22
N ASN A 22 14.24 -13.00 -15.00
CA ASN A 22 14.48 -11.71 -14.33
C ASN A 22 13.89 -10.54 -15.13
N SER A 23 14.04 -10.55 -16.46
CA SER A 23 13.43 -9.56 -17.35
C SER A 23 11.89 -9.56 -17.29
N LEU A 24 11.27 -10.74 -17.20
CA LEU A 24 9.82 -10.87 -17.03
C LEU A 24 9.36 -10.33 -15.67
N LEU A 25 10.08 -10.62 -14.59
CA LEU A 25 9.78 -10.09 -13.26
C LEU A 25 9.91 -8.57 -13.20
N ASP A 26 10.97 -8.01 -13.78
CA ASP A 26 11.18 -6.56 -13.83
C ASP A 26 10.07 -5.85 -14.63
N SER A 27 9.71 -6.39 -15.79
CA SER A 27 8.61 -5.88 -16.62
C SER A 27 7.26 -5.97 -15.89
N SER A 28 6.99 -7.11 -15.25
CA SER A 28 5.78 -7.32 -14.44
C SER A 28 5.70 -6.32 -13.27
N THR A 29 6.82 -6.12 -12.57
CA THR A 29 6.92 -5.14 -11.47
C THR A 29 6.63 -3.73 -11.97
N LEU A 30 7.21 -3.33 -13.09
CA LEU A 30 6.96 -2.02 -13.71
C LEU A 30 5.49 -1.82 -14.10
N CYS A 31 4.87 -2.84 -14.70
CA CYS A 31 3.46 -2.83 -15.05
C CYS A 31 2.58 -2.66 -13.81
N CYS A 32 2.87 -3.41 -12.74
CA CYS A 32 2.16 -3.34 -11.47
C CYS A 32 2.29 -1.95 -10.80
N ILE A 33 3.51 -1.40 -10.74
CA ILE A 33 3.77 -0.06 -10.19
C ILE A 33 2.99 0.99 -10.98
N THR A 34 3.02 0.92 -12.32
CA THR A 34 2.30 1.85 -13.18
C THR A 34 0.79 1.76 -12.95
N GLY A 35 0.25 0.54 -12.88
CA GLY A 35 -1.16 0.31 -12.57
C GLY A 35 -1.57 0.88 -11.21
N LEU A 36 -0.74 0.69 -10.18
CA LEU A 36 -1.00 1.24 -8.84
C LEU A 36 -0.94 2.77 -8.84
N LEU A 37 0.02 3.39 -9.51
CA LEU A 37 0.10 4.86 -9.63
C LEU A 37 -1.11 5.43 -10.37
N LEU A 38 -1.57 4.77 -11.44
CA LEU A 38 -2.81 5.15 -12.14
C LEU A 38 -4.03 5.05 -11.23
N LEU A 39 -4.13 3.97 -10.44
CA LEU A 39 -5.19 3.80 -9.44
C LEU A 39 -5.15 4.95 -8.42
N SER A 40 -3.98 5.29 -7.89
CA SER A 40 -3.79 6.39 -6.96
C SER A 40 -4.14 7.75 -7.55
N LEU A 41 -3.81 8.02 -8.81
CA LEU A 41 -4.24 9.24 -9.51
C LEU A 41 -5.77 9.34 -9.63
N ILE A 42 -6.43 8.24 -9.99
CA ILE A 42 -7.89 8.16 -10.06
C ILE A 42 -8.49 8.40 -8.67
N SER A 43 -7.95 7.76 -7.62
CA SER A 43 -8.41 7.95 -6.25
C SER A 43 -8.24 9.38 -5.75
N LEU A 44 -7.12 10.05 -6.06
CA LEU A 44 -6.93 11.47 -5.75
C LEU A 44 -7.98 12.33 -6.47
N ALA A 45 -8.23 12.08 -7.75
CA ALA A 45 -9.26 12.78 -8.50
C ALA A 45 -10.65 12.63 -7.84
N PHE A 46 -11.00 11.42 -7.39
CA PHE A 46 -12.23 11.18 -6.62
C PHE A 46 -12.26 11.95 -5.29
N VAL A 47 -11.16 11.95 -4.53
CA VAL A 47 -11.06 12.69 -3.26
C VAL A 47 -11.24 14.20 -3.49
N PHE A 48 -10.59 14.77 -4.50
CA PHE A 48 -10.71 16.19 -4.84
C PHE A 48 -12.10 16.53 -5.38
N ASN A 49 -12.69 15.69 -6.23
CA ASN A 49 -14.04 15.88 -6.74
C ASN A 49 -15.06 15.88 -5.59
N LEU A 50 -14.96 14.92 -4.67
CA LEU A 50 -15.79 14.90 -3.46
C LEU A 50 -15.59 16.17 -2.63
N ARG A 51 -14.35 16.64 -2.47
CA ARG A 51 -14.06 17.87 -1.72
C ARG A 51 -14.71 19.09 -2.35
N PHE A 52 -14.63 19.21 -3.67
CA PHE A 52 -15.21 20.33 -4.42
C PHE A 52 -16.73 20.29 -4.37
N LYS A 53 -17.35 19.15 -4.70
CA LYS A 53 -18.81 18.96 -4.66
C LYS A 53 -19.38 19.16 -3.24
N SER A 54 -18.64 18.74 -2.22
CA SER A 54 -19.02 18.96 -0.82
C SER A 54 -19.09 20.44 -0.40
N ARG A 55 -18.42 21.37 -1.09
CA ARG A 55 -18.58 22.81 -0.77
C ARG A 55 -19.98 23.31 -1.10
N ASN A 56 -20.68 22.65 -2.01
CA ASN A 56 -21.98 23.08 -2.53
C ASN A 56 -23.15 22.27 -1.95
N SER A 57 -22.91 21.25 -1.09
CA SER A 57 -23.98 20.39 -0.57
C SER A 57 -23.74 19.99 0.88
N HIS A 58 -24.70 20.33 1.76
CA HIS A 58 -24.63 20.03 3.20
C HIS A 58 -24.57 18.53 3.53
N HIS A 59 -25.21 17.66 2.73
CA HIS A 59 -25.16 16.20 2.91
C HIS A 59 -23.72 15.64 2.79
N LEU A 60 -22.94 16.14 1.83
CA LEU A 60 -21.56 15.70 1.57
C LEU A 60 -20.55 16.26 2.58
N GLN A 61 -20.92 17.30 3.35
CA GLN A 61 -20.04 17.96 4.32
C GLN A 61 -19.63 17.05 5.49
N ARG A 62 -20.49 16.10 5.87
CA ARG A 62 -20.16 15.09 6.90
C ARG A 62 -19.09 14.10 6.40
N PHE A 63 -19.23 13.65 5.16
CA PHE A 63 -18.27 12.75 4.49
C PHE A 63 -16.94 13.44 4.18
N ASN A 64 -16.97 14.76 3.98
CA ASN A 64 -15.78 15.56 3.79
C ASN A 64 -14.83 15.48 4.99
N SER A 65 -15.28 15.31 6.24
CA SER A 65 -14.37 15.27 7.40
C SER A 65 -13.21 14.25 7.31
N LEU A 66 -13.36 13.19 6.49
CA LEU A 66 -12.36 12.13 6.29
C LEU A 66 -11.50 12.32 5.03
N TRP A 67 -11.72 13.37 4.23
CA TRP A 67 -11.01 13.60 2.96
C TRP A 67 -9.49 13.64 3.16
N THR A 68 -9.04 14.26 4.25
CA THR A 68 -7.63 14.42 4.58
C THR A 68 -6.94 13.08 4.88
N VAL A 69 -7.64 12.16 5.54
CA VAL A 69 -7.10 10.84 5.88
C VAL A 69 -7.05 9.94 4.64
N ARG A 70 -8.08 10.01 3.79
CA ARG A 70 -8.07 9.31 2.49
C ARG A 70 -6.94 9.83 1.60
N PHE A 71 -6.76 11.15 1.54
CA PHE A 71 -5.64 11.77 0.85
C PHE A 71 -4.29 11.27 1.41
N LEU A 72 -4.15 11.20 2.74
CA LEU A 72 -2.95 10.69 3.39
C LEU A 72 -2.67 9.23 3.00
N LEU A 73 -3.69 8.36 2.98
CA LEU A 73 -3.56 6.96 2.55
C LEU A 73 -3.04 6.86 1.11
N VAL A 74 -3.69 7.56 0.18
CA VAL A 74 -3.29 7.55 -1.23
C VAL A 74 -1.89 8.15 -1.43
N SER A 75 -1.54 9.19 -0.65
CA SER A 75 -0.19 9.78 -0.68
C SER A 75 0.88 8.78 -0.26
N PHE A 76 0.67 8.04 0.84
CA PHE A 76 1.63 7.02 1.28
C PHE A 76 1.78 5.90 0.26
N ILE A 77 0.67 5.41 -0.32
CA ILE A 77 0.69 4.37 -1.36
C ILE A 77 1.45 4.86 -2.61
N SER A 78 1.18 6.10 -3.04
CA SER A 78 1.86 6.70 -4.20
C SER A 78 3.35 6.87 -3.96
N LEU A 79 3.74 7.36 -2.78
CA LEU A 79 5.15 7.53 -2.40
C LEU A 79 5.87 6.19 -2.25
N TRP A 80 5.20 5.17 -1.71
CA TRP A 80 5.72 3.81 -1.68
C TRP A 80 5.97 3.27 -3.09
N ALA A 81 4.98 3.38 -3.98
CA ALA A 81 5.10 2.92 -5.36
C ALA A 81 6.21 3.67 -6.13
N PHE A 82 6.36 4.97 -5.89
CA PHE A 82 7.47 5.74 -6.44
C PHE A 82 8.81 5.29 -5.86
N ASN A 83 8.89 5.02 -4.56
CA ASN A 83 10.10 4.48 -3.93
C ASN A 83 10.49 3.10 -4.46
N GLU A 84 9.52 2.24 -4.77
CA GLU A 84 9.75 0.96 -5.46
C GLU A 84 10.20 1.15 -6.92
N LEU A 85 9.70 2.18 -7.61
CA LEU A 85 10.19 2.54 -8.94
C LEU A 85 11.67 2.94 -8.91
N LEU A 86 12.10 3.68 -7.89
CA LEU A 86 13.49 4.08 -7.68
C LEU A 86 14.41 2.88 -7.35
N ARG A 87 13.86 1.78 -6.82
CA ARG A 87 14.60 0.53 -6.54
C ARG A 87 15.09 -0.13 -7.82
N LEU A 88 14.30 -0.09 -8.90
CA LEU A 88 14.59 -0.78 -10.16
C LEU A 88 15.88 -0.25 -10.79
N SER A 89 16.82 -1.17 -11.04
CA SER A 89 18.12 -0.88 -11.64
C SER A 89 17.99 -0.26 -13.03
N PHE A 90 17.02 -0.71 -13.84
CA PHE A 90 16.73 -0.15 -15.15
C PHE A 90 16.33 1.33 -15.08
N PHE A 91 15.40 1.67 -14.18
CA PHE A 91 14.96 3.05 -14.02
C PHE A 91 16.12 3.94 -13.57
N ARG A 92 16.91 3.43 -12.62
CA ARG A 92 18.10 4.10 -12.13
C ARG A 92 19.15 4.33 -13.21
N ARG A 93 19.43 3.32 -14.04
CA ARG A 93 20.43 3.40 -15.12
C ARG A 93 20.00 4.28 -16.29
N LYS A 94 18.72 4.24 -16.66
CA LYS A 94 18.20 4.93 -17.84
C LYS A 94 17.72 6.35 -17.58
N TYR A 95 17.19 6.64 -16.39
CA TYR A 95 16.57 7.94 -16.09
C TYR A 95 17.30 8.73 -15.01
N LEU A 96 17.86 8.09 -13.96
CA LEU A 96 18.54 8.80 -12.87
C LEU A 96 20.03 9.05 -13.14
N PHE A 97 20.79 8.01 -13.51
CA PHE A 97 22.25 8.10 -13.69
C PHE A 97 22.69 9.05 -14.83
N PRO A 98 21.96 9.19 -15.95
CA PRO A 98 22.32 10.20 -16.94
C PRO A 98 22.19 11.63 -16.40
N PHE A 99 21.25 11.86 -15.48
CA PHE A 99 21.02 13.16 -14.84
C PHE A 99 22.01 13.41 -13.68
N ILE A 100 22.52 12.35 -13.06
CA ILE A 100 23.48 12.40 -11.95
C ILE A 100 24.74 11.63 -12.36
N SER A 101 25.51 12.22 -13.28
CA SER A 101 26.55 11.53 -14.06
C SER A 101 27.81 11.14 -13.28
N SER A 102 27.90 11.48 -11.98
CA SER A 102 29.09 11.29 -11.13
C SER A 102 28.87 10.42 -9.89
N LEU A 103 27.89 9.50 -9.92
CA LEU A 103 27.59 8.66 -8.76
C LEU A 103 28.63 7.57 -8.54
N THR A 104 29.40 7.72 -7.46
CA THR A 104 30.33 6.72 -6.92
C THR A 104 29.60 5.48 -6.38
N LEU A 105 30.30 4.35 -6.29
CA LEU A 105 29.76 3.08 -5.77
C LEU A 105 29.16 3.22 -4.35
N GLU A 106 29.77 4.06 -3.52
CA GLU A 106 29.30 4.41 -2.17
C GLU A 106 27.94 5.14 -2.18
N GLN A 107 27.72 6.02 -3.16
CA GLN A 107 26.45 6.74 -3.29
C GLN A 107 25.33 5.80 -3.74
N GLN A 108 25.63 4.80 -4.59
CA GLN A 108 24.65 3.77 -4.97
C GLN A 108 24.22 2.90 -3.78
N ALA A 109 25.15 2.52 -2.89
CA ALA A 109 24.83 1.80 -1.66
C ALA A 109 23.94 2.64 -0.72
N SER A 110 24.17 3.96 -0.68
CA SER A 110 23.34 4.89 0.09
C SER A 110 21.89 4.96 -0.42
N PHE A 111 21.66 4.84 -1.73
CA PHE A 111 20.30 4.77 -2.28
C PHE A 111 19.54 3.52 -1.82
N CYS A 112 20.20 2.36 -1.72
CA CYS A 112 19.58 1.16 -1.16
C CYS A 112 19.16 1.36 0.29
N LYS A 113 20.02 1.97 1.11
CA LYS A 113 19.72 2.31 2.51
C LYS A 113 18.51 3.24 2.63
N ILE A 114 18.50 4.31 1.83
CA ILE A 114 17.39 5.26 1.77
C ILE A 114 16.10 4.55 1.37
N HIS A 115 16.14 3.73 0.31
CA HIS A 115 14.98 2.97 -0.16
C HIS A 115 14.39 2.08 0.94
N ILE A 116 15.23 1.34 1.67
CA ILE A 116 14.81 0.45 2.76
C ILE A 116 14.14 1.25 3.88
N VAL A 117 14.79 2.33 4.34
CA VAL A 117 14.27 3.18 5.43
C VAL A 117 12.94 3.82 5.04
N PHE A 118 12.81 4.32 3.82
CA PHE A 118 11.55 4.91 3.37
C PHE A 118 10.45 3.87 3.14
N SER A 119 10.77 2.71 2.53
CA SER A 119 9.78 1.66 2.26
C SER A 119 9.26 1.08 3.57
N LEU A 120 10.13 0.43 4.35
CA LEU A 120 9.77 -0.35 5.54
C LEU A 120 9.67 0.51 6.81
N GLY A 121 10.34 1.65 6.86
CA GLY A 121 10.33 2.53 8.02
C GLY A 121 9.22 3.57 8.03
N PHE A 122 8.71 3.96 6.85
CA PHE A 122 7.78 5.09 6.78
C PHE A 122 6.56 4.86 5.89
N PHE A 123 6.73 4.56 4.60
CA PHE A 123 5.60 4.53 3.68
C PHE A 123 4.68 3.34 3.93
N GLU A 124 5.24 2.16 4.14
CA GLU A 124 4.45 0.97 4.42
C GLU A 124 3.76 1.01 5.79
N PRO A 125 4.47 1.26 6.90
CA PRO A 125 3.81 1.55 8.18
C PRO A 125 2.77 2.68 8.07
N GLY A 126 3.07 3.71 7.28
CA GLY A 126 2.23 4.88 7.05
C GLY A 126 0.88 4.51 6.44
N PHE A 127 0.86 3.77 5.33
CA PHE A 127 -0.40 3.36 4.74
C PHE A 127 -1.13 2.36 5.63
N LEU A 128 -0.44 1.40 6.26
CA LEU A 128 -1.06 0.41 7.16
C LEU A 128 -1.77 1.09 8.34
N VAL A 129 -1.07 1.96 9.08
CA VAL A 129 -1.65 2.72 10.20
C VAL A 129 -2.80 3.61 9.74
N THR A 130 -2.71 4.19 8.53
CA THR A 130 -3.80 4.98 7.97
C THR A 130 -5.03 4.11 7.67
N GLN A 131 -4.86 2.88 7.16
CA GLN A 131 -5.95 1.91 6.99
C GLN A 131 -6.59 1.57 8.35
N LEU A 132 -5.80 1.27 9.37
CA LEU A 132 -6.28 1.01 10.73
C LEU A 132 -7.08 2.20 11.29
N PHE A 133 -6.59 3.42 11.10
CA PHE A 133 -7.31 4.62 11.52
C PHE A 133 -8.66 4.75 10.81
N LEU A 134 -8.70 4.55 9.49
CA LEU A 134 -9.94 4.60 8.71
C LEU A 134 -10.95 3.55 9.16
N VAL A 135 -10.50 2.31 9.42
CA VAL A 135 -11.34 1.24 9.96
C VAL A 135 -11.87 1.62 11.34
N ASN A 136 -11.02 2.15 12.23
CA ASN A 136 -11.44 2.57 13.58
C ASN A 136 -12.47 3.69 13.56
N VAL A 137 -12.27 4.71 12.72
CA VAL A 137 -13.20 5.83 12.62
C VAL A 137 -14.51 5.42 11.94
N SER A 138 -14.52 4.38 11.10
CA SER A 138 -15.75 3.87 10.50
C SER A 138 -16.76 3.33 11.54
N VAL A 139 -16.28 2.96 12.73
CA VAL A 139 -17.09 2.43 13.84
C VAL A 139 -17.49 3.52 14.83
N GLN A 140 -16.69 4.57 14.96
CA GLN A 140 -16.92 5.60 15.95
C GLN A 140 -18.03 6.55 15.50
N LYS A 141 -19.01 6.78 16.39
CA LYS A 141 -20.13 7.73 16.13
C LYS A 141 -19.66 9.19 16.02
N LYS A 142 -18.46 9.50 16.52
CA LYS A 142 -17.88 10.85 16.54
C LYS A 142 -16.74 10.95 15.53
N THR A 143 -16.81 11.94 14.65
CA THR A 143 -15.73 12.24 13.71
C THR A 143 -14.61 12.97 14.45
N PRO A 144 -13.39 12.39 14.54
CA PRO A 144 -12.26 13.10 15.13
C PRO A 144 -11.84 14.27 14.23
N ARG A 145 -11.17 15.27 14.81
CA ARG A 145 -10.58 16.39 14.04
C ARG A 145 -9.52 15.82 13.08
N GLY A 146 -9.48 16.27 11.83
CA GLY A 146 -8.52 15.77 10.83
C GLY A 146 -7.05 15.86 11.26
N SER A 147 -6.68 16.87 12.05
CA SER A 147 -5.33 17.02 12.64
C SER A 147 -4.92 15.84 13.54
N TRP A 148 -5.88 15.23 14.26
CA TRP A 148 -5.62 14.07 15.10
C TRP A 148 -5.23 12.83 14.31
N ALA A 149 -5.69 12.71 13.06
CA ALA A 149 -5.33 11.60 12.19
C ALA A 149 -3.84 11.65 11.81
N PHE A 150 -3.32 12.83 11.47
CA PHE A 150 -1.89 13.00 11.22
C PHE A 150 -1.07 12.64 12.45
N VAL A 151 -1.42 13.23 13.61
CA VAL A 151 -0.70 12.95 14.86
C VAL A 151 -0.71 11.45 15.16
N PHE A 152 -1.86 10.78 15.01
CA PHE A 152 -1.96 9.33 15.20
C PHE A 152 -1.07 8.55 14.22
N VAL A 153 -1.12 8.85 12.92
CA VAL A 153 -0.34 8.12 11.90
C VAL A 153 1.16 8.32 12.12
N PHE A 154 1.61 9.58 12.22
CA PHE A 154 3.02 9.90 12.41
C PHE A 154 3.57 9.36 13.73
N ALA A 155 2.82 9.45 14.83
CA ALA A 155 3.27 8.94 16.13
C ALA A 155 3.48 7.41 16.12
N ASN A 156 2.67 6.65 15.39
CA ASN A 156 2.83 5.20 15.29
C ASN A 156 3.92 4.79 14.29
N CYS A 157 4.18 5.60 13.25
CA CYS A 157 5.25 5.33 12.30
C CYS A 157 6.63 5.74 12.84
N PHE A 158 6.68 6.76 13.71
CA PHE A 158 7.94 7.32 14.20
C PHE A 158 8.88 6.30 14.87
N PRO A 159 8.43 5.41 15.76
CA PRO A 159 9.31 4.41 16.37
C PRO A 159 9.97 3.49 15.34
N VAL A 160 9.21 3.04 14.34
CA VAL A 160 9.71 2.17 13.27
C VAL A 160 10.72 2.93 12.42
N LEU A 161 10.37 4.14 11.98
CA LEU A 161 11.27 5.00 11.21
C LEU A 161 12.58 5.28 11.95
N PHE A 162 12.48 5.64 13.23
CA PHE A 162 13.64 5.94 14.06
C PHE A 162 14.55 4.72 14.21
N LEU A 163 13.99 3.55 14.51
CA LEU A 163 14.76 2.31 14.61
C LEU A 163 15.41 1.95 13.26
N GLN A 164 14.68 2.07 12.16
CA GLN A 164 15.22 1.78 10.82
C GLN A 164 16.37 2.73 10.46
N VAL A 165 16.24 4.03 10.72
CA VAL A 165 17.33 5.00 10.51
C VAL A 165 18.54 4.66 11.37
N LEU A 166 18.33 4.36 12.66
CA LEU A 166 19.39 4.02 13.58
C LEU A 166 20.18 2.79 13.10
N PHE A 167 19.49 1.67 12.81
CA PHE A 167 20.15 0.44 12.44
C PHE A 167 20.73 0.45 11.02
N VAL A 168 20.09 1.10 10.05
CA VAL A 168 20.59 1.11 8.66
C VAL A 168 21.77 2.08 8.47
N PHE A 169 21.75 3.25 9.13
CA PHE A 169 22.81 4.25 8.97
C PHE A 169 23.92 4.17 10.02
N PHE A 170 23.61 3.80 11.28
CA PHE A 170 24.58 3.80 12.37
C PHE A 170 25.14 2.41 12.71
N SER A 171 24.76 1.36 11.97
CA SER A 171 25.31 -0.01 12.14
C SER A 171 26.83 -0.12 11.94
N GLY A 172 27.48 0.86 11.34
CA GLY A 172 28.94 0.93 11.24
C GLY A 172 29.66 1.25 12.56
N ILE A 173 28.93 1.59 13.63
CA ILE A 173 29.49 1.94 14.94
C ILE A 173 29.54 0.69 15.82
N GLN A 174 30.60 -0.12 15.68
CA GLN A 174 31.06 -1.10 16.69
C GLN A 174 30.02 -2.09 17.28
N LEU A 175 28.96 -2.49 16.57
CA LEU A 175 28.18 -3.66 17.00
C LEU A 175 28.83 -4.93 16.44
N PRO A 176 29.23 -5.91 17.28
CA PRO A 176 29.79 -7.19 16.84
C PRO A 176 28.66 -8.11 16.34
N LEU A 177 28.05 -7.73 15.21
CA LEU A 177 27.00 -8.49 14.55
C LEU A 177 27.54 -9.10 13.24
N PRO A 178 27.17 -10.35 12.89
CA PRO A 178 27.62 -10.98 11.64
C PRO A 178 27.19 -10.17 10.42
N GLU A 179 28.02 -10.11 9.37
CA GLU A 179 27.79 -9.29 8.16
C GLU A 179 26.42 -9.51 7.50
N VAL A 180 25.86 -10.72 7.61
CA VAL A 180 24.52 -11.09 7.11
C VAL A 180 23.38 -10.26 7.74
N PHE A 181 23.57 -9.73 8.95
CA PHE A 181 22.57 -8.92 9.65
C PHE A 181 22.52 -7.47 9.17
N LEU A 182 23.59 -6.98 8.54
CA LEU A 182 23.82 -5.56 8.25
C LEU A 182 23.97 -5.26 6.74
N ARG A 183 24.12 -6.29 5.91
CA ARG A 183 24.36 -6.13 4.47
C ARG A 183 23.09 -5.63 3.77
N SER A 184 23.15 -4.39 3.28
CA SER A 184 22.07 -3.75 2.52
C SER A 184 22.30 -3.74 1.00
N SER A 185 23.47 -4.22 0.55
CA SER A 185 23.80 -4.24 -0.88
C SER A 185 24.85 -5.30 -1.25
N VAL A 186 24.67 -5.90 -2.43
CA VAL A 186 25.62 -6.84 -3.04
C VAL A 186 25.99 -6.33 -4.44
N VAL A 187 27.29 -6.35 -4.76
CA VAL A 187 27.78 -6.00 -6.11
C VAL A 187 27.49 -7.18 -7.04
N SER A 188 26.71 -6.94 -8.10
CA SER A 188 26.49 -7.93 -9.16
C SER A 188 27.78 -8.21 -9.90
N LYS A 189 28.11 -9.50 -10.09
CA LYS A 189 29.30 -9.92 -10.84
C LYS A 189 29.23 -9.67 -12.35
N SER A 190 28.04 -9.55 -12.94
CA SER A 190 27.87 -9.43 -14.40
C SER A 190 27.90 -8.00 -14.92
N ASP A 191 27.56 -7.00 -14.10
CA ASP A 191 27.25 -5.65 -14.59
C ASP A 191 27.84 -4.48 -13.77
N GLN A 192 28.65 -4.77 -12.73
CA GLN A 192 29.15 -3.75 -11.77
C GLN A 192 28.03 -2.88 -11.15
N VAL A 193 26.81 -3.39 -11.06
CA VAL A 193 25.66 -2.71 -10.46
C VAL A 193 25.38 -3.30 -9.07
N LEU A 194 25.13 -2.44 -8.08
CA LEU A 194 24.70 -2.86 -6.73
C LEU A 194 23.21 -3.23 -6.72
N LEU A 195 22.90 -4.45 -6.26
CA LEU A 195 21.54 -4.87 -5.90
C LEU A 195 21.28 -4.54 -4.43
N CYS A 196 20.08 -4.04 -4.14
CA CYS A 196 19.65 -3.76 -2.77
C CYS A 196 19.11 -5.04 -2.12
N GLU A 197 19.60 -5.35 -0.93
CA GLU A 197 19.16 -6.48 -0.11
C GLU A 197 18.50 -5.97 1.16
N TYR A 198 17.43 -6.63 1.60
CA TYR A 198 16.77 -6.29 2.85
C TYR A 198 17.58 -6.85 4.03
N PRO A 199 18.20 -6.01 4.87
CA PRO A 199 18.96 -6.50 6.01
C PRO A 199 18.01 -7.16 7.01
N LEU A 200 18.41 -8.30 7.59
CA LEU A 200 17.58 -9.07 8.53
C LEU A 200 17.05 -8.22 9.69
N MET A 201 17.85 -7.26 10.19
CA MET A 201 17.41 -6.35 11.26
C MET A 201 16.22 -5.49 10.86
N SER A 202 16.17 -5.03 9.61
CA SER A 202 15.02 -4.29 9.08
C SER A 202 13.78 -5.19 9.03
N SER A 203 13.93 -6.44 8.63
CA SER A 203 12.85 -7.43 8.61
C SER A 203 12.30 -7.71 10.03
N ILE A 204 13.18 -7.80 11.04
CA ILE A 204 12.77 -7.98 12.45
C ILE A 204 12.00 -6.77 12.97
N ILE A 205 12.51 -5.55 12.74
CA ILE A 205 11.84 -4.32 13.16
C ILE A 205 10.46 -4.19 12.51
N PHE A 206 10.39 -4.41 11.21
CA PHE A 206 9.12 -4.39 10.47
C PHE A 206 8.18 -5.52 10.92
N GLY A 207 8.70 -6.71 11.18
CA GLY A 207 7.93 -7.84 11.70
C GLY A 207 7.31 -7.57 13.07
N ALA A 208 8.05 -6.95 13.99
CA ALA A 208 7.54 -6.53 15.29
C ALA A 208 6.39 -5.50 15.16
N PHE A 209 6.56 -4.51 14.29
CA PHE A 209 5.49 -3.58 13.93
C PHE A 209 4.28 -4.32 13.33
N GLY A 210 4.52 -5.27 12.42
CA GLY A 210 3.49 -6.09 11.79
C GLY A 210 2.65 -6.86 12.81
N ILE A 211 3.26 -7.48 13.81
CA ILE A 211 2.54 -8.19 14.89
C ILE A 211 1.65 -7.21 15.67
N TRP A 212 2.22 -6.09 16.12
CA TRP A 212 1.45 -5.05 16.82
C TRP A 212 0.28 -4.54 15.98
N TYR A 213 0.51 -4.28 14.70
CA TYR A 213 -0.50 -3.83 13.76
C TYR A 213 -1.60 -4.87 13.55
N LEU A 214 -1.25 -6.14 13.31
CA LEU A 214 -2.22 -7.23 13.09
C LEU A 214 -3.12 -7.44 14.30
N LEU A 215 -2.58 -7.35 15.51
CA LEU A 215 -3.37 -7.41 16.74
C LEU A 215 -4.36 -6.24 16.82
N GLY A 216 -3.86 -5.00 16.65
CA GLY A 216 -4.70 -3.81 16.69
C GLY A 216 -5.80 -3.83 15.61
N PHE A 217 -5.42 -4.20 14.39
CA PHE A 217 -6.31 -4.29 13.24
C PHE A 217 -7.36 -5.39 13.42
N SER A 218 -7.00 -6.57 13.94
CA SER A 218 -7.95 -7.63 14.26
C SER A 218 -9.01 -7.19 15.28
N VAL A 219 -8.58 -6.50 16.34
CA VAL A 219 -9.49 -5.94 17.36
C VAL A 219 -10.43 -4.90 16.74
N SER A 220 -9.90 -4.02 15.89
CA SER A 220 -10.69 -3.03 15.17
C SER A 220 -11.73 -3.68 14.25
N CYS A 221 -11.32 -4.69 13.46
CA CYS A 221 -12.21 -5.45 12.60
C CYS A 221 -13.31 -6.15 13.42
N PHE A 222 -12.96 -6.82 14.53
CA PHE A 222 -13.95 -7.49 15.38
C PHE A 222 -15.00 -6.51 15.92
N LYS A 223 -14.60 -5.29 16.31
CA LYS A 223 -15.53 -4.22 16.71
C LYS A 223 -16.47 -3.83 15.58
N VAL A 224 -15.98 -3.66 14.35
CA VAL A 224 -16.81 -3.36 13.18
C VAL A 224 -17.86 -4.46 12.97
N LEU A 225 -17.43 -5.72 13.03
CA LEU A 225 -18.28 -6.89 12.76
C LEU A 225 -19.44 -7.01 13.76
N ASN A 226 -19.19 -6.71 15.03
CA ASN A 226 -20.21 -6.76 16.07
C ASN A 226 -21.18 -5.58 16.05
N LEU A 227 -20.78 -4.42 15.49
CA LEU A 227 -21.58 -3.19 15.52
C LEU A 227 -22.37 -2.93 14.24
N VAL A 228 -21.99 -3.52 13.11
CA VAL A 228 -22.58 -3.22 11.81
C VAL A 228 -23.75 -4.14 11.49
N ILE A 229 -24.98 -3.63 11.54
CA ILE A 229 -26.20 -4.33 11.10
C ILE A 229 -26.25 -4.47 9.56
N ASN A 230 -25.52 -3.64 8.82
CA ASN A 230 -25.50 -3.66 7.35
C ASN A 230 -24.59 -4.76 6.77
N LYS A 231 -25.19 -5.76 6.11
CA LYS A 231 -24.48 -6.86 5.43
C LYS A 231 -23.45 -6.38 4.39
N GLY A 232 -23.72 -5.28 3.68
CA GLY A 232 -22.85 -4.76 2.62
C GLY A 232 -21.57 -4.11 3.15
N LEU A 233 -21.66 -3.30 4.20
CA LEU A 233 -20.50 -2.71 4.85
C LEU A 233 -19.64 -3.80 5.53
N ARG A 234 -20.29 -4.81 6.10
CA ARG A 234 -19.64 -5.96 6.74
C ARG A 234 -18.79 -6.77 5.75
N LEU A 235 -19.33 -7.11 4.58
CA LEU A 235 -18.61 -7.90 3.56
C LEU A 235 -17.32 -7.22 3.10
N ARG A 236 -17.35 -5.89 2.91
CA ARG A 236 -16.19 -5.10 2.47
C ARG A 236 -15.07 -5.12 3.51
N MET A 237 -15.44 -5.00 4.77
CA MET A 237 -14.49 -5.03 5.88
C MET A 237 -13.93 -6.43 6.09
N TYR A 238 -14.71 -7.50 5.84
CA TYR A 238 -14.18 -8.87 5.79
C TYR A 238 -13.17 -9.06 4.66
N ALA A 239 -13.46 -8.56 3.45
CA ALA A 239 -12.53 -8.67 2.32
C ALA A 239 -11.21 -7.94 2.62
N LEU A 240 -11.27 -6.71 3.14
CA LEU A 240 -10.08 -5.98 3.58
C LEU A 240 -9.33 -6.73 4.68
N ALA A 241 -10.06 -7.21 5.69
CA ALA A 241 -9.46 -7.92 6.81
C ALA A 241 -8.75 -9.19 6.36
N PHE A 242 -9.41 -10.00 5.54
CA PHE A 242 -8.85 -11.23 5.00
C PHE A 242 -7.56 -10.97 4.21
N VAL A 243 -7.55 -9.97 3.33
CA VAL A 243 -6.36 -9.61 2.55
C VAL A 243 -5.21 -9.18 3.47
N VAL A 244 -5.45 -8.26 4.40
CA VAL A 244 -4.41 -7.74 5.29
C VAL A 244 -3.87 -8.82 6.23
N LEU A 245 -4.76 -9.60 6.84
CA LEU A 245 -4.39 -10.66 7.80
C LEU A 245 -3.66 -11.83 7.14
N LEU A 246 -3.84 -12.07 5.85
CA LEU A 246 -3.13 -13.11 5.11
C LEU A 246 -1.84 -12.58 4.49
N MET A 247 -1.92 -11.48 3.73
CA MET A 247 -0.80 -11.00 2.92
C MET A 247 0.33 -10.40 3.76
N LEU A 248 0.04 -9.71 4.87
CA LEU A 248 1.07 -9.06 5.68
C LEU A 248 1.97 -10.08 6.42
N PRO A 249 1.44 -11.14 7.09
CA PRO A 249 2.28 -12.21 7.61
C PRO A 249 3.08 -12.92 6.52
N THR A 250 2.47 -13.20 5.37
CA THR A 250 3.14 -13.82 4.23
C THR A 250 4.31 -12.98 3.75
N GLN A 251 4.14 -11.66 3.65
CA GLN A 251 5.21 -10.72 3.32
C GLN A 251 6.35 -10.77 4.35
N ILE A 252 6.04 -10.66 5.65
CA ILE A 252 7.04 -10.70 6.74
C ILE A 252 7.81 -12.02 6.72
N LEU A 253 7.11 -13.14 6.50
CA LEU A 253 7.71 -14.46 6.40
C LEU A 253 8.69 -14.54 5.22
N PHE A 254 8.27 -14.11 4.03
CA PHE A 254 9.13 -14.10 2.84
C PHE A 254 10.33 -13.15 2.99
N MET A 255 10.15 -12.01 3.66
CA MET A 255 11.23 -11.07 3.97
C MET A 255 12.24 -11.62 4.99
N GLY A 256 11.84 -12.54 5.86
CA GLY A 256 12.75 -13.28 6.73
C GLY A 256 13.46 -14.43 6.01
N LEU A 257 12.72 -15.15 5.16
CA LEU A 257 13.24 -16.25 4.34
C LEU A 257 14.26 -15.79 3.30
N SER A 258 14.17 -14.56 2.80
CA SER A 258 15.09 -14.04 1.78
C SER A 258 16.56 -14.07 2.21
N VAL A 259 16.85 -14.12 3.52
CA VAL A 259 18.22 -14.19 4.06
C VAL A 259 18.88 -15.55 3.83
N LEU A 260 18.11 -16.60 3.53
CA LEU A 260 18.65 -17.93 3.25
C LEU A 260 19.26 -18.05 1.84
N TRP A 261 18.93 -17.13 0.92
CA TRP A 261 19.38 -17.18 -0.48
C TRP A 261 20.15 -15.92 -0.86
N GLY A 262 21.26 -16.09 -1.58
CA GLY A 262 21.99 -14.96 -2.13
C GLY A 262 21.23 -14.28 -3.30
N PRO A 263 21.49 -12.99 -3.55
CA PRO A 263 20.79 -12.21 -4.59
C PRO A 263 21.08 -12.66 -6.03
N GLU A 264 22.05 -13.54 -6.24
CA GLU A 264 22.34 -14.11 -7.57
C GLU A 264 21.54 -15.39 -7.86
N GLU A 265 20.74 -15.88 -6.90
CA GLU A 265 19.88 -17.04 -7.10
C GLU A 265 18.46 -16.66 -7.52
N PHE A 266 17.87 -17.44 -8.44
CA PHE A 266 16.49 -17.24 -8.93
C PHE A 266 15.43 -17.22 -7.83
N LEU A 267 15.69 -17.95 -6.73
CA LEU A 267 14.80 -17.99 -5.58
C LEU A 267 14.73 -16.64 -4.87
N TYR A 268 15.84 -15.89 -4.77
CA TYR A 268 15.84 -14.55 -4.19
C TYR A 268 14.97 -13.59 -5.00
N ALA A 269 15.13 -13.56 -6.33
CA ALA A 269 14.32 -12.71 -7.21
C ALA A 269 12.81 -13.03 -7.09
N SER A 270 12.47 -14.31 -6.99
CA SER A 270 11.09 -14.78 -6.80
C SER A 270 10.52 -14.34 -5.44
N ILE A 271 11.28 -14.50 -4.36
CA ILE A 271 10.89 -14.09 -3.00
C ILE A 271 10.72 -12.57 -2.93
N ALA A 272 11.64 -11.80 -3.50
CA ALA A 272 11.55 -10.34 -3.56
C ALA A 272 10.29 -9.88 -4.32
N PHE A 273 9.96 -10.56 -5.42
CA PHE A 273 8.73 -10.31 -6.17
C PHE A 273 7.47 -10.64 -5.35
N LEU A 274 7.48 -11.71 -4.56
CA LEU A 274 6.37 -12.05 -3.66
C LEU A 274 6.19 -11.02 -2.53
N VAL A 275 7.27 -10.52 -1.94
CA VAL A 275 7.23 -9.43 -0.94
C VAL A 275 6.63 -8.17 -1.57
N PHE A 276 7.07 -7.81 -2.78
CA PHE A 276 6.48 -6.69 -3.53
C PHE A 276 4.99 -6.92 -3.82
N GLY A 277 4.62 -8.10 -4.34
CA GLY A 277 3.26 -8.43 -4.75
C GLY A 277 2.27 -8.46 -3.59
N THR A 278 2.66 -9.01 -2.44
CA THR A 278 1.82 -9.00 -1.22
C THR A 278 1.55 -7.57 -0.74
N THR A 279 2.58 -6.72 -0.71
CA THR A 279 2.45 -5.30 -0.37
C THR A 279 1.56 -4.55 -1.35
N LEU A 280 1.74 -4.78 -2.66
CA LEU A 280 0.94 -4.21 -3.74
C LEU A 280 -0.54 -4.55 -3.57
N VAL A 281 -0.86 -5.81 -3.29
CA VAL A 281 -2.24 -6.26 -3.07
C VAL A 281 -2.85 -5.58 -1.85
N ILE A 282 -2.12 -5.48 -0.73
CA ILE A 282 -2.58 -4.76 0.46
C ILE A 282 -2.87 -3.29 0.14
N ALA A 283 -1.98 -2.62 -0.59
CA ALA A 283 -2.13 -1.23 -0.98
C ALA A 283 -3.34 -1.03 -1.90
N ALA A 284 -3.45 -1.80 -2.99
CA ALA A 284 -4.53 -1.68 -3.97
C ALA A 284 -5.91 -1.99 -3.36
N VAL A 285 -6.02 -3.03 -2.53
CA VAL A 285 -7.28 -3.38 -1.85
C VAL A 285 -7.62 -2.34 -0.79
N GLY A 286 -6.65 -1.87 -0.02
CA GLY A 286 -6.82 -0.80 0.96
C GLY A 286 -7.34 0.48 0.31
N GLU A 287 -6.74 0.90 -0.80
CA GLU A 287 -7.15 2.06 -1.57
C GLU A 287 -8.57 1.90 -2.14
N GLY A 288 -8.84 0.77 -2.81
CA GLY A 288 -10.15 0.51 -3.40
C GLY A 288 -11.29 0.47 -2.37
N ILE A 289 -11.10 -0.25 -1.26
CA ILE A 289 -12.14 -0.44 -0.25
C ILE A 289 -12.32 0.78 0.65
N LEU A 290 -11.26 1.51 0.99
CA LEU A 290 -11.32 2.62 1.96
C LEU A 290 -11.43 4.00 1.32
N VAL A 291 -11.05 4.15 0.05
CA VAL A 291 -11.08 5.43 -0.68
C VAL A 291 -12.15 5.40 -1.76
N ILE A 292 -12.01 4.55 -2.78
CA ILE A 292 -12.87 4.60 -3.98
C ILE A 292 -14.30 4.23 -3.63
N LYS A 293 -14.51 3.05 -3.05
CA LYS A 293 -15.85 2.50 -2.81
C LYS A 293 -16.74 3.39 -1.94
N PRO A 294 -16.25 3.96 -0.81
CA PRO A 294 -17.05 4.87 0.01
C PRO A 294 -17.35 6.20 -0.69
N ILE A 295 -16.50 6.67 -1.60
CA ILE A 295 -16.75 7.90 -2.37
C ILE A 295 -17.85 7.64 -3.39
N VAL A 296 -17.74 6.55 -4.18
CA VAL A 296 -18.75 6.18 -5.19
C VAL A 296 -20.13 6.02 -4.55
N ASP A 297 -20.22 5.29 -3.43
CA ASP A 297 -21.49 5.13 -2.72
C ASP A 297 -22.09 6.48 -2.26
N SER A 298 -21.24 7.41 -1.80
CA SER A 298 -21.71 8.73 -1.35
C SER A 298 -22.17 9.64 -2.49
N LEU A 299 -21.62 9.44 -3.70
CA LEU A 299 -22.00 10.17 -4.90
C LEU A 299 -23.33 9.67 -5.46
N ALA A 300 -23.53 8.35 -5.51
CA ALA A 300 -24.78 7.73 -5.96
C ALA A 300 -25.99 8.23 -5.14
N VAL A 301 -25.87 8.24 -3.81
CA VAL A 301 -26.93 8.77 -2.91
C VAL A 301 -27.18 10.27 -3.13
N GLY A 302 -26.18 11.02 -3.58
CA GLY A 302 -26.31 12.45 -3.85
C GLY A 302 -27.01 12.78 -5.17
N GLU A 303 -26.98 11.86 -6.14
CA GLU A 303 -27.67 12.02 -7.43
C GLU A 303 -29.16 11.65 -7.31
N ASP A 304 -29.49 10.61 -6.54
CA ASP A 304 -30.88 10.22 -6.26
C ASP A 304 -31.64 11.24 -5.40
N ALA A 305 -30.92 12.12 -4.70
CA ALA A 305 -31.49 13.18 -3.85
C ALA A 305 -31.75 14.51 -4.60
N LEU A 306 -31.40 14.62 -5.89
CA LEU A 306 -31.82 15.73 -6.73
C LEU A 306 -33.20 15.37 -7.30
N PRO A 307 -34.26 16.16 -7.03
CA PRO A 307 -35.60 15.72 -7.36
C PRO A 307 -35.77 15.60 -8.86
N ALA A 308 -36.44 14.54 -9.27
CA ALA A 308 -37.24 14.51 -10.49
C ALA A 308 -38.21 15.70 -10.47
N SER A 309 -37.75 16.88 -10.89
CA SER A 309 -38.64 17.88 -11.45
C SER A 309 -39.02 17.40 -12.85
N VAL A 310 -40.32 17.33 -13.10
CA VAL A 310 -40.99 16.86 -14.33
C VAL A 310 -41.33 15.37 -14.36
N ILE A 311 -42.33 14.98 -13.56
CA ILE A 311 -43.47 14.21 -14.09
C ILE A 311 -44.74 14.81 -13.44
N PRO A 312 -45.63 15.50 -14.18
CA PRO A 312 -46.96 15.80 -13.70
C PRO A 312 -47.75 14.49 -13.66
N CYS A 313 -47.96 13.90 -12.49
CA CYS A 313 -49.07 12.98 -12.33
C CYS A 313 -50.34 13.82 -12.20
N GLU A 314 -51.00 13.94 -13.35
CA GLU A 314 -52.32 14.49 -13.50
C GLU A 314 -53.31 13.84 -12.52
N GLN A 315 -54.21 14.68 -12.05
CA GLN A 315 -55.16 14.50 -10.97
C GLN A 315 -55.97 13.20 -11.05
N THR A 316 -56.02 12.45 -9.95
CA THR A 316 -57.20 11.62 -9.63
C THR A 316 -57.91 12.25 -8.44
N ALA A 317 -58.64 13.32 -8.73
CA ALA A 317 -59.62 13.90 -7.83
C ALA A 317 -61.00 13.71 -8.45
N SER A 318 -61.66 12.60 -8.12
CA SER A 318 -63.12 12.58 -8.10
C SER A 318 -63.58 11.79 -6.90
N LYS A 319 -63.84 12.56 -5.85
CA LYS A 319 -64.51 12.16 -4.62
C LYS A 319 -65.84 11.48 -4.96
N GLU A 320 -66.02 10.27 -4.43
CA GLU A 320 -66.96 10.07 -3.33
C GLU A 320 -68.23 10.93 -3.45
N LYS A 321 -69.13 10.52 -4.35
CA LYS A 321 -70.52 10.97 -4.33
C LYS A 321 -71.31 10.11 -3.33
N GLU A 322 -71.83 10.80 -2.32
CA GLU A 322 -73.14 10.56 -1.69
C GLU A 322 -73.42 9.15 -1.16
N GLN A 323 -72.87 8.83 0.01
CA GLN A 323 -73.53 7.88 0.89
C GLN A 323 -73.32 8.21 2.37
N GLN A 324 -73.53 9.45 2.81
CA GLN A 324 -73.70 9.71 4.24
C GLN A 324 -74.38 11.07 4.54
N GLN A 325 -75.60 11.29 4.04
CA GLN A 325 -76.44 12.35 4.62
C GLN A 325 -77.92 11.93 4.62
N ARG A 326 -78.26 11.10 5.61
CA ARG A 326 -79.64 10.91 6.08
C ARG A 326 -79.65 11.12 7.60
N PRO A 327 -80.11 12.26 8.12
CA PRO A 327 -80.59 12.35 9.48
C PRO A 327 -82.10 12.10 9.54
N ASN A 328 -82.51 11.56 10.67
CA ASN A 328 -83.89 11.31 11.08
C ASN A 328 -84.77 12.57 10.99
N MET A 329 -85.89 12.52 10.27
CA MET A 329 -87.26 12.55 10.80
C MET A 329 -88.26 12.39 9.66
#